data_AF-A0A7W5IKJ7-F1
#
_entry.id   AF-A0A7W5IKJ7-F1
#
_cell.length_a   1.000
_cell.length_b   1.000
_cell.length_c   1.000
_cell.angle_alpha   90.00
_cell.angle_beta   90.00
_cell.angle_gamma   90.00
#
_symmetry.space_group_name_H-M   'P 1'
#
loop_
_entity.id
_entity.type
_entity.pdbx_description
1 polymer ?
#
loop_
_entity_poly.entity_id
_entity_poly.type
_entity_poly.pdbx_seq_one_letter_code
_entity_poly.pdbx_strand_id
1 'polypeptide(L)'
;MRELDRNAIWDSTLALLETISKDLKRDTEGPQSTRLRRLRQATPGKSVTPGATARIEFIGCNPAGNLTIACRDSTAGHYGAQTWKRSRARQSGHCVLSGDRIRRGDDIYKPSTRGHFPHNADWMMLASKIPRDLQHKLVDAFDANDYRVVRNLYHCSSVSKS
;
A
#
# COMPACT_ATOMS: atom_id res chain seq x y z
N MET A 1 -6.29 23.14 -37.29
CA MET A 1 -5.97 22.99 -35.85
C MET A 1 -5.03 21.81 -35.77
N ARG A 2 -3.73 22.02 -35.52
CA ARG A 2 -2.71 20.96 -35.67
C ARG A 2 -2.90 19.95 -34.54
N GLU A 3 -3.19 18.72 -34.94
CA GLU A 3 -3.19 17.54 -34.09
C GLU A 3 -1.85 17.49 -33.38
N LEU A 4 -1.85 17.80 -32.08
CA LEU A 4 -0.64 17.71 -31.27
C LEU A 4 -0.25 16.24 -31.27
N ASP A 5 0.82 15.96 -32.00
CA ASP A 5 1.37 14.63 -32.20
C ASP A 5 1.66 14.02 -30.83
N ARG A 6 0.75 13.15 -30.38
CA ARG A 6 0.80 12.51 -29.06
C ARG A 6 2.11 11.74 -28.87
N ASN A 7 2.72 11.33 -29.97
CA ASN A 7 4.01 10.67 -30.01
C ASN A 7 5.14 11.63 -29.68
N ALA A 8 5.10 12.88 -30.14
CA ALA A 8 6.14 13.88 -29.88
C ALA A 8 6.27 14.24 -28.38
N ILE A 9 5.16 14.21 -27.63
CA ILE A 9 5.18 14.43 -26.17
C ILE A 9 5.82 13.24 -25.46
N TRP A 10 5.53 12.02 -25.92
CA TRP A 10 6.10 10.79 -25.38
C TRP A 10 7.59 10.66 -25.68
N ASP A 11 8.02 11.01 -26.89
CA ASP A 11 9.43 11.02 -27.30
C ASP A 11 10.24 12.03 -26.48
N SER A 12 9.68 13.22 -26.23
CA SER A 12 10.30 14.22 -25.35
C SER A 12 10.47 13.71 -23.92
N THR A 13 9.48 12.97 -23.42
CA THR A 13 9.53 12.37 -22.07
C THR A 13 10.59 11.27 -22.00
N LEU A 14 10.66 10.40 -23.02
CA LEU A 14 11.68 9.35 -23.10
C LEU A 14 13.10 9.95 -23.21
N ALA A 15 13.29 10.98 -24.03
CA ALA A 15 14.57 11.68 -24.15
C ALA A 15 15.02 12.32 -22.82
N LEU A 16 14.08 12.93 -22.08
CA LEU A 16 14.36 13.49 -20.76
C LEU A 16 14.78 12.40 -19.75
N LEU A 17 14.02 11.30 -19.69
CA LEU A 17 14.32 10.18 -18.80
C LEU A 17 15.66 9.52 -19.13
N GLU A 18 15.99 9.41 -20.42
CA GLU A 18 17.28 8.89 -20.87
C GLU A 18 18.45 9.78 -20.43
N THR A 19 18.25 11.11 -20.46
CA THR A 19 19.24 12.09 -19.99
C THR A 19 19.48 11.95 -18.48
N ILE A 20 18.40 11.89 -17.70
CA ILE A 20 18.48 11.69 -16.24
C ILE A 20 19.17 10.37 -15.89
N SER A 21 18.88 9.30 -16.64
CA SER A 21 19.52 7.99 -16.48
C SER A 21 21.03 8.03 -16.74
N LYS A 22 21.47 8.78 -17.77
CA LYS A 22 22.89 8.97 -18.09
C LYS A 22 23.62 9.77 -17.01
N ASP A 23 22.99 10.80 -16.45
CA ASP A 23 23.57 11.59 -15.35
C ASP A 23 23.68 10.76 -14.06
N LEU A 24 22.68 9.95 -13.74
CA LEU A 24 22.74 9.04 -12.58
C LEU A 24 23.88 8.00 -12.70
N LYS A 25 24.17 7.54 -13.93
CA LYS A 25 25.27 6.61 -14.20
C LYS A 25 26.64 7.29 -14.10
N ARG A 26 26.74 8.58 -14.43
CA ARG A 26 27.98 9.37 -14.27
C ARG A 26 28.32 9.61 -12.79
N ASP A 27 27.31 9.78 -11.94
CA ASP A 27 27.49 9.95 -10.49
C ASP A 27 27.90 8.66 -9.75
N THR A 28 27.94 7.51 -10.44
CA THR A 28 28.30 6.21 -9.83
C THR A 28 29.82 5.98 -9.74
N GLU A 29 30.64 6.80 -10.41
CA GLU A 29 32.12 6.67 -10.45
C GLU A 29 32.85 7.61 -9.45
N GLY A 30 32.13 8.33 -8.59
CA GLY A 30 32.70 9.19 -7.53
C GLY A 30 32.29 8.74 -6.13
N PRO A 31 33.19 8.76 -5.12
CA PRO A 31 32.76 8.45 -3.77
C PRO A 31 32.03 9.66 -3.24
N GLN A 32 30.72 9.59 -3.00
CA GLN A 32 30.00 10.16 -1.84
C GLN A 32 28.55 9.66 -1.83
N SER A 33 28.35 8.50 -1.18
CA SER A 33 27.04 8.19 -0.62
C SER A 33 26.80 9.13 0.56
N THR A 34 26.26 10.32 0.30
CA THR A 34 25.68 11.14 1.36
C THR A 34 24.36 10.47 1.73
N ARG A 35 24.46 9.41 2.54
CA ARG A 35 23.33 8.81 3.26
C ARG A 35 22.64 9.97 3.95
N LEU A 36 21.46 10.34 3.45
CA LEU A 36 20.46 11.02 4.26
C LEU A 36 20.05 10.03 5.35
N ARG A 37 20.88 9.93 6.39
CA ARG A 37 20.56 9.38 7.68
C ARG A 37 19.43 10.24 8.19
N ARG A 38 18.18 9.87 7.84
CA ARG A 38 17.00 10.47 8.46
C ARG A 38 17.23 10.39 9.95
N LEU A 39 17.35 11.56 10.56
CA LEU A 39 17.32 11.73 12.00
C LEU A 39 16.00 11.08 12.44
N ARG A 40 16.09 9.87 13.01
CA ARG A 40 15.04 9.29 13.83
C ARG A 40 14.90 10.19 15.04
N GLN A 41 14.19 11.30 14.88
CA GLN A 41 13.65 12.02 16.01
C GLN A 41 12.50 11.16 16.53
N ALA A 42 12.84 10.23 17.42
CA ALA A 42 11.88 9.61 18.30
C ALA A 42 11.41 10.70 19.27
N THR A 43 10.43 11.48 18.86
CA THR A 43 9.58 12.16 19.84
C THR A 43 8.89 11.07 20.66
N PRO A 44 8.88 11.12 22.00
CA PRO A 44 8.07 10.23 22.83
C PRO A 44 6.60 10.63 22.69
N GLY A 45 6.05 10.41 21.50
CA GLY A 45 4.65 10.57 21.18
C GLY A 45 3.91 9.31 21.62
N LYS A 46 2.74 9.51 22.23
CA LYS A 46 1.71 8.52 22.50
C LYS A 46 1.73 7.42 21.42
N SER A 47 1.77 6.14 21.79
CA SER A 47 1.82 5.01 20.85
C SER A 47 0.69 5.10 19.83
N VAL A 48 0.96 5.71 18.67
CA VAL A 48 0.00 5.80 17.58
C VAL A 48 -0.16 4.39 17.05
N THR A 49 -1.37 3.86 17.11
CA THR A 49 -1.69 2.57 16.53
C THR A 49 -1.24 2.58 15.06
N PRO A 50 -0.38 1.64 14.62
CA PRO A 50 0.09 1.59 13.24
C PRO A 50 -1.09 1.61 12.26
N GLY A 51 -1.11 2.60 11.36
CA GLY A 51 -2.15 2.77 10.36
C GLY A 51 -3.48 3.34 10.87
N ALA A 52 -3.54 3.93 12.07
CA ALA A 52 -4.76 4.57 12.57
C ALA A 52 -5.36 5.62 11.62
N THR A 53 -4.51 6.28 10.82
CA THR A 53 -4.89 7.29 9.82
C THR A 53 -4.90 6.75 8.40
N ALA A 54 -4.76 5.44 8.23
CA ALA A 54 -4.66 4.83 6.92
C ALA A 54 -6.01 4.88 6.19
N ARG A 55 -5.95 5.29 4.92
CA ARG A 55 -7.04 5.17 3.97
C ARG A 55 -6.81 3.95 3.10
N ILE A 56 -7.75 3.02 3.16
CA ILE A 56 -7.70 1.74 2.44
C ILE A 56 -8.71 1.75 1.30
N GLU A 57 -8.24 1.43 0.10
CA GLU A 57 -9.03 1.29 -1.12
C GLU A 57 -8.84 -0.13 -1.63
N PHE A 58 -9.90 -0.93 -1.64
CA PHE A 58 -9.80 -2.29 -2.16
C PHE A 58 -9.90 -2.25 -3.68
N ILE A 59 -8.92 -2.88 -4.34
CA ILE A 59 -8.82 -2.93 -5.80
C ILE A 59 -9.39 -4.24 -6.33
N GLY A 60 -9.06 -5.36 -5.67
CA GLY A 60 -9.49 -6.68 -6.09
C GLY A 60 -9.01 -7.79 -5.18
N CYS A 61 -9.17 -9.03 -5.63
CA CYS A 61 -8.70 -10.23 -4.96
C CYS A 61 -8.41 -11.30 -6.01
N ASN A 62 -7.59 -12.28 -5.63
CA ASN A 62 -7.26 -13.38 -6.52
C ASN A 62 -7.96 -14.69 -6.09
N PRO A 63 -7.97 -15.74 -6.92
CA PRO A 63 -8.61 -17.02 -6.60
C PRO A 63 -8.05 -17.69 -5.34
N ALA A 64 -6.82 -17.35 -4.94
CA ALA A 64 -6.23 -17.81 -3.68
C ALA A 64 -6.75 -17.03 -2.45
N GLY A 65 -7.70 -16.10 -2.64
CA GLY A 65 -8.30 -15.29 -1.59
C GLY A 65 -7.43 -14.14 -1.06
N ASN A 66 -6.34 -13.80 -1.76
CA ASN A 66 -5.50 -12.64 -1.41
C ASN A 66 -6.12 -11.36 -1.96
N LEU A 67 -6.02 -10.28 -1.20
CA LEU A 67 -6.55 -8.97 -1.59
C LEU A 67 -5.46 -8.15 -2.29
N THR A 68 -5.87 -7.30 -3.21
CA THR A 68 -5.06 -6.21 -3.76
C THR A 68 -5.68 -4.91 -3.30
N ILE A 69 -4.90 -4.05 -2.63
CA ILE A 69 -5.39 -2.79 -2.07
C ILE A 69 -4.45 -1.63 -2.42
N ALA A 70 -4.99 -0.43 -2.49
CA ALA A 70 -4.22 0.80 -2.33
C ALA A 70 -4.36 1.30 -0.90
N CYS A 71 -3.24 1.71 -0.31
CA CYS A 71 -3.17 2.16 1.08
C CYS A 71 -2.41 3.48 1.13
N ARG A 72 -2.98 4.50 1.78
CA ARG A 72 -2.35 5.82 1.98
C ARG A 72 -2.39 6.19 3.45
N ASP A 73 -1.25 6.60 4.00
CA ASP A 73 -1.14 7.07 5.37
C ASP A 73 -0.12 8.20 5.47
N SER A 74 -0.41 9.21 6.27
CA SER A 74 0.45 10.39 6.42
C SER A 74 1.79 10.08 7.09
N THR A 75 1.89 8.98 7.83
CA THR A 75 3.09 8.56 8.57
C THR A 75 3.85 7.42 7.88
N ALA A 76 3.15 6.57 7.11
CA ALA A 76 3.72 5.39 6.46
C ALA A 76 3.84 5.48 4.92
N GLY A 77 3.27 6.50 4.29
CA GLY A 77 3.34 6.75 2.85
C GLY A 77 2.19 6.13 2.04
N HIS A 78 2.39 6.01 0.73
CA HIS A 78 1.42 5.45 -0.22
C HIS A 78 1.93 4.13 -0.81
N TYR A 79 1.08 3.11 -0.77
CA TYR A 79 1.30 1.79 -1.35
C TYR A 79 0.15 1.49 -2.30
N GLY A 80 0.38 1.64 -3.61
CA GLY A 80 -0.62 1.32 -4.64
C GLY A 80 -0.60 -0.16 -5.02
N ALA A 81 -1.77 -0.75 -5.22
CA ALA A 81 -1.95 -2.14 -5.70
C ALA A 81 -1.11 -3.20 -4.94
N GLN A 82 -1.01 -3.05 -3.62
CA GLN A 82 -0.27 -3.97 -2.76
C GLN A 82 -1.07 -5.24 -2.50
N THR A 83 -0.42 -6.40 -2.61
CA THR A 83 -1.03 -7.70 -2.29
C THR A 83 -1.01 -7.99 -0.79
N TRP A 84 -2.16 -8.35 -0.23
CA TRP A 84 -2.38 -8.72 1.16
C TRP A 84 -2.88 -10.16 1.26
N LYS A 85 -2.22 -10.98 2.07
CA LYS A 85 -2.51 -12.41 2.19
C LYS A 85 -3.31 -12.70 3.45
N ARG A 86 -4.25 -13.65 3.34
CA ARG A 86 -4.96 -14.19 4.49
C ARG A 86 -4.03 -15.07 5.32
N SER A 87 -4.05 -14.92 6.64
CA SER A 87 -3.28 -15.72 7.59
C SER A 87 -3.86 -15.61 9.00
N ARG A 88 -3.36 -16.41 9.94
CA ARG A 88 -3.65 -16.23 11.36
C ARG A 88 -2.66 -15.27 12.02
N ALA A 89 -3.16 -14.38 12.87
CA ALA A 89 -2.37 -13.40 13.60
C ALA A 89 -1.36 -14.11 14.53
N ARG A 90 -0.07 -13.82 14.33
CA ARG A 90 1.01 -14.35 15.19
C ARG A 90 1.26 -13.48 16.42
N GLN A 91 0.84 -12.22 16.34
CA GLN A 91 0.98 -11.22 17.39
C GLN A 91 -0.33 -10.46 17.52
N SER A 92 -0.56 -9.91 18.71
CA SER A 92 -1.68 -9.00 18.95
C SER A 92 -1.39 -7.64 18.31
N GLY A 93 -2.45 -6.91 17.97
CA GLY A 93 -2.34 -5.60 17.34
C GLY A 93 -3.70 -4.96 17.19
N HIS A 94 -3.83 -4.15 16.14
CA HIS A 94 -5.08 -3.48 15.80
C HIS A 94 -5.35 -3.63 14.31
N CYS A 95 -6.62 -3.75 13.99
CA CYS A 95 -7.11 -3.76 12.63
C CYS A 95 -6.91 -2.37 12.01
N VAL A 96 -6.09 -2.27 10.97
CA VAL A 96 -5.88 -0.99 10.26
C VAL A 96 -7.15 -0.50 9.57
N LEU A 97 -8.10 -1.38 9.29
CA LEU A 97 -9.36 -1.04 8.66
C LEU A 97 -10.38 -0.45 9.64
N SER A 98 -10.49 -1.02 10.86
CA SER A 98 -11.55 -0.70 11.82
C SER A 98 -11.06 -0.17 13.18
N GLY A 99 -9.76 -0.22 13.46
CA GLY A 99 -9.18 0.06 14.77
C GLY A 99 -9.36 -1.05 15.83
N ASP A 100 -10.20 -2.05 15.54
CA ASP A 100 -10.52 -3.14 16.47
C ASP A 100 -9.29 -3.92 16.92
N ARG A 101 -9.31 -4.43 18.15
CA ARG A 101 -8.22 -5.24 18.70
C ARG A 101 -8.08 -6.55 17.93
N ILE A 102 -6.85 -6.87 17.53
CA ILE A 102 -6.45 -8.16 16.98
C ILE A 102 -5.73 -8.94 18.08
N ARG A 103 -6.16 -10.18 18.31
CA ARG A 103 -5.52 -11.14 19.20
C ARG A 103 -4.76 -12.18 18.39
N ARG A 104 -3.75 -12.79 19.01
CA ARG A 104 -3.08 -13.95 18.42
C ARG A 104 -4.10 -15.05 18.14
N GLY A 105 -4.07 -15.59 16.93
CA GLY A 105 -4.99 -16.62 16.45
C GLY A 105 -6.10 -16.08 15.55
N ASP A 106 -6.40 -14.78 15.60
CA ASP A 106 -7.45 -14.18 14.76
C ASP A 106 -7.12 -14.32 13.26
N ASP A 107 -8.16 -14.49 12.45
CA ASP A 107 -8.04 -14.46 10.99
C ASP A 107 -7.82 -13.03 10.51
N ILE A 108 -6.70 -12.81 9.81
CA ILE A 108 -6.27 -11.50 9.35
C ILE A 108 -5.81 -11.51 7.89
N TYR A 109 -5.80 -10.33 7.29
CA TYR A 109 -5.02 -10.00 6.11
C TYR A 109 -3.80 -9.18 6.50
N LYS A 110 -2.64 -9.44 5.88
CA LYS A 110 -1.42 -8.66 6.06
C LYS A 110 -0.63 -8.51 4.76
N PRO A 111 0.23 -7.48 4.59
CA PRO A 111 1.00 -7.31 3.36
C PRO A 111 1.88 -8.51 3.03
N SER A 112 1.99 -8.82 1.74
CA SER A 112 2.96 -9.78 1.24
C SER A 112 4.35 -9.13 1.15
N THR A 113 5.28 -9.52 2.03
CA THR A 113 6.62 -8.93 2.14
C THR A 113 7.69 -9.70 1.35
N ARG A 114 7.40 -10.12 0.10
CA ARG A 114 8.37 -10.90 -0.70
C ARG A 114 9.63 -10.06 -0.98
N GLY A 115 10.70 -10.28 -0.22
CA GLY A 115 12.01 -9.64 -0.41
C GLY A 115 12.14 -8.19 0.07
N HIS A 116 11.05 -7.57 0.54
CA HIS A 116 11.06 -6.20 1.05
C HIS A 116 10.09 -6.06 2.23
N PHE A 117 10.52 -5.33 3.26
CA PHE A 117 9.73 -5.00 4.44
C PHE A 117 9.30 -3.53 4.37
N PRO A 118 8.15 -3.22 3.74
CA PRO A 118 7.62 -1.86 3.73
C PRO A 118 7.29 -1.39 5.16
N HIS A 119 7.14 -0.08 5.35
CA HIS A 119 6.81 0.48 6.67
C HIS A 119 5.45 -0.01 7.19
N ASN A 120 4.58 -0.51 6.30
CA ASN A 120 3.31 -1.10 6.68
C ASN A 120 3.36 -2.63 6.86
N ALA A 121 4.53 -3.27 6.85
CA ALA A 121 4.69 -4.74 6.88
C ALA A 121 4.05 -5.44 8.08
N ASP A 122 3.93 -4.73 9.20
CA ASP A 122 3.35 -5.16 10.46
C ASP A 122 1.84 -4.87 10.57
N TRP A 123 1.26 -4.18 9.58
CA TRP A 123 -0.16 -3.86 9.58
C TRP A 123 -1.01 -5.10 9.32
N MET A 124 -2.19 -5.10 9.95
CA MET A 124 -3.11 -6.23 9.92
C MET A 124 -4.54 -5.74 9.74
N MET A 125 -5.36 -6.43 8.96
CA MET A 125 -6.80 -6.22 8.86
C MET A 125 -7.53 -7.47 9.32
N LEU A 126 -8.53 -7.35 10.20
CA LEU A 126 -9.39 -8.48 10.56
C LEU A 126 -10.17 -8.97 9.34
N ALA A 127 -10.14 -10.28 9.09
CA ALA A 127 -10.88 -10.88 7.98
C ALA A 127 -12.40 -10.65 8.10
N SER A 128 -12.92 -10.62 9.34
CA SER A 128 -14.33 -10.35 9.64
C SER A 128 -14.78 -8.91 9.35
N LYS A 129 -13.83 -7.99 9.17
CA LYS A 129 -14.09 -6.57 8.86
C LYS A 129 -13.94 -6.27 7.38
N ILE A 130 -13.48 -7.24 6.58
CA ILE A 130 -13.46 -7.11 5.13
C ILE A 130 -14.91 -7.15 4.63
N PRO A 131 -15.34 -6.16 3.82
CA PRO A 131 -16.66 -6.11 3.23
C PRO A 131 -17.00 -7.40 2.47
N ARG A 132 -18.19 -7.95 2.72
CA ARG A 132 -18.64 -9.19 2.06
C ARG A 132 -18.87 -9.01 0.56
N ASP A 133 -19.26 -7.81 0.12
CA ASP A 133 -19.43 -7.51 -1.31
C ASP A 133 -18.11 -7.62 -2.07
N LEU A 134 -16.97 -7.40 -1.41
CA LEU A 134 -15.64 -7.67 -1.95
C LEU A 134 -15.44 -9.17 -2.22
N GLN A 135 -15.91 -10.03 -1.32
CA GLN A 135 -15.75 -11.48 -1.45
C GLN A 135 -16.61 -12.06 -2.58
N HIS A 136 -17.75 -11.45 -2.89
CA HIS A 136 -18.65 -11.91 -3.95
C HIS A 136 -18.37 -11.27 -5.31
N LYS A 137 -18.17 -9.94 -5.39
CA LYS A 137 -17.99 -9.22 -6.66
C LYS A 137 -16.71 -9.59 -7.42
N LEU A 138 -15.72 -10.16 -6.74
CA LEU A 138 -14.41 -10.46 -7.31
C LEU A 138 -14.22 -11.93 -7.70
N VAL A 139 -15.13 -12.81 -7.27
CA VAL A 139 -15.18 -14.21 -7.75
C VAL A 139 -15.80 -14.25 -9.14
N ASP A 140 -16.77 -13.38 -9.42
CA ASP A 140 -17.47 -13.33 -10.70
C ASP A 140 -16.74 -12.50 -11.77
N ALA A 141 -15.83 -11.61 -11.36
CA ALA A 141 -15.14 -10.65 -12.25
C ALA A 141 -13.63 -10.93 -12.40
N PHE A 142 -13.14 -12.12 -12.04
CA PHE A 142 -11.72 -12.47 -12.20
C PHE A 142 -11.38 -12.75 -13.67
N ASP A 143 -11.43 -11.72 -14.51
CA ASP A 143 -10.62 -11.65 -15.71
C ASP A 143 -9.25 -11.13 -15.29
N ALA A 144 -8.21 -11.95 -15.44
CA ALA A 144 -6.84 -11.58 -15.11
C ALA A 144 -6.37 -10.32 -15.88
N ASN A 145 -7.10 -9.90 -16.93
CA ASN A 145 -6.85 -8.68 -17.69
C ASN A 145 -7.62 -7.43 -17.23
N ASP A 146 -8.68 -7.54 -16.41
CA ASP A 146 -9.52 -6.39 -16.03
C ASP A 146 -9.32 -5.97 -14.57
N TYR A 147 -8.18 -5.32 -14.31
CA TYR A 147 -7.86 -4.74 -13.00
C TYR A 147 -8.70 -3.50 -12.65
N ARG A 148 -9.76 -3.17 -13.40
CA ARG A 148 -10.58 -1.97 -13.22
C ARG A 148 -11.56 -2.07 -12.05
N VAL A 149 -10.96 -2.07 -10.87
CA VAL A 149 -11.34 -1.42 -9.60
C VAL A 149 -12.84 -1.15 -9.40
N VAL A 150 -13.49 -2.01 -8.61
CA VAL A 150 -14.66 -1.59 -7.82
C VAL A 150 -14.15 -0.70 -6.70
N ARG A 151 -14.36 0.60 -6.84
CA ARG A 151 -13.79 1.63 -5.96
C ARG A 151 -14.57 1.72 -4.65
N ASN A 152 -14.25 0.87 -3.69
CA ASN A 152 -14.77 1.01 -2.32
C ASN A 152 -13.70 1.63 -1.42
N LEU A 153 -13.99 2.83 -0.91
CA LEU A 153 -13.12 3.59 -0.02
C LEU A 153 -13.50 3.32 1.44
N TYR A 154 -12.55 2.84 2.23
CA TYR A 154 -12.72 2.62 3.67
C TYR A 154 -11.80 3.52 4.47
N HIS A 155 -12.35 4.08 5.54
CA HIS A 155 -11.66 4.98 6.45
C HIS A 155 -11.62 4.33 7.84
N CYS A 156 -10.45 4.33 8.47
CA CYS A 156 -10.32 4.00 9.88
C CYS A 156 -10.87 5.18 10.69
N SER A 157 -12.09 5.08 11.19
CA SER A 157 -12.62 6.05 12.15
C SER A 157 -11.96 5.81 13.50
N SER A 158 -11.09 6.72 13.92
CA SER A 158 -10.57 6.75 15.29
C SER A 158 -11.74 7.00 16.25
N VAL A 159 -12.19 5.97 16.95
CA VAL A 159 -13.20 6.15 18.00
C VAL A 159 -12.52 6.88 19.17
N SER A 160 -12.75 8.17 19.29
CA SER A 160 -12.54 8.89 20.54
C SER A 160 -13.67 8.47 21.48
N LYS A 161 -13.36 7.61 22.47
CA LYS A 161 -14.23 7.45 23.63
C LYS A 161 -13.89 8.56 24.62
N SER A 162 -14.84 9.43 24.92
CA SER A 162 -14.94 10.23 26.14
C SER A 162 -16.38 10.16 26.62
#